data_AF-A0A257SY52-F1
#
_entry.id   AF-A0A257SY52-F1
#
_cell.length_a   1.000
_cell.length_b   1.000
_cell.length_c   1.000
_cell.angle_alpha   90.00
_cell.angle_beta   90.00
_cell.angle_gamma   90.00
#
_symmetry.space_group_name_H-M   'P 1'
#
loop_
_entity.id
_entity.type
_entity.pdbx_description
1 polymer ?
#
loop_
_entity_poly.entity_id
_entity_poly.type
_entity_poly.pdbx_seq_one_letter_code
_entity_poly.pdbx_strand_id
1 'polypeptide(L)'
;MAHVPPLTVLRVPDRTPPASGAFDLRPRQVAEWIQALPLASVGETARRVFHALQDINRLEARPTERFGALEQFREPLRFADDALSRHYAHQSHPLSPKQRKIAELCRALQLEMATGYKIVTLDSAGTPNPDPQLLATAVQRALRYLTGVLLRSYRAYTPAPIGVWREIHALHELAEVHGVQGTSVPDSEYHAVSTGTPRDAYQRVLLLAAACPYRLRQGEHARLDTLLEGWAGSARLGAVGSARAAGGSGFVVDPDADQPPTYLRAVPAGDLDTCRALDTRALVTQLQHEMERLQEQPAQPARRDPLDLGMLRRLAPVWGLISKRSFTRTTQASDAPVIIGLHAVHHGLCKTGGHDVTGAVPRCGLAPGAIVDTRARFTSKVLPDRVGETPDVWDMVYERVDPKRGSAAVTVMLTPSPDELERTTPVWRMKNLSAGGCCLLWGHGPSQVLVGELVAVGHQSPGCALRWNVGVIRWMLAQGPDGLEIGIQLLSPGAQAGALRVTAHPRTAQPHHRALYLPGIQPVRQPPSLITAPGVHAIEDTLTLVTATGEARIRLTGLLEDTGLFAQFLFDPEETGVPRDRTGSDTDFESLWPIL
;
A
#
# COMPACT_ATOMS: atom_id res chain seq x y z
N MET A 1 -15.90 -32.47 9.93
CA MET A 1 -17.02 -31.53 10.16
C MET A 1 -17.91 -31.61 8.93
N ALA A 2 -19.24 -31.61 9.07
CA ALA A 2 -20.13 -31.72 7.92
C ALA A 2 -19.96 -30.49 7.01
N HIS A 3 -19.76 -30.71 5.71
CA HIS A 3 -19.69 -29.67 4.69
C HIS A 3 -21.00 -28.88 4.70
N VAL A 4 -20.95 -27.62 5.11
CA VAL A 4 -22.12 -26.74 5.13
C VAL A 4 -22.37 -26.31 3.68
N PRO A 5 -23.58 -26.45 3.13
CA PRO A 5 -23.83 -26.10 1.73
C PRO A 5 -23.60 -24.61 1.50
N PRO A 6 -23.00 -24.20 0.37
CA PRO A 6 -22.61 -22.81 0.10
C PRO A 6 -23.77 -21.81 0.21
N LEU A 7 -25.00 -22.26 -0.05
CA LEU A 7 -26.23 -21.47 0.10
C LEU A 7 -26.48 -20.98 1.53
N THR A 8 -25.99 -21.67 2.56
CA THR A 8 -26.16 -21.30 3.97
C THR A 8 -25.04 -20.41 4.52
N VAL A 9 -24.01 -20.15 3.71
CA VAL A 9 -22.85 -19.33 4.10
C VAL A 9 -23.05 -17.84 3.76
N LEU A 10 -23.80 -17.55 2.69
CA LEU A 10 -24.05 -16.18 2.24
C LEU A 10 -24.99 -15.45 3.21
N ARG A 11 -24.50 -14.35 3.81
CA ARG A 11 -25.29 -13.57 4.75
C ARG A 11 -26.16 -12.57 3.99
N VAL A 12 -27.46 -12.77 4.01
CA VAL A 12 -28.46 -11.87 3.42
C VAL A 12 -29.52 -11.54 4.47
N PRO A 13 -30.10 -10.33 4.47
CA PRO A 13 -31.17 -9.99 5.40
C PRO A 13 -32.45 -10.76 5.08
N ASP A 14 -33.32 -10.89 6.08
CA ASP A 14 -34.70 -11.32 5.86
C ASP A 14 -35.42 -10.36 4.93
N ARG A 15 -36.30 -10.91 4.10
CA ARG A 15 -37.03 -10.19 3.06
C ARG A 15 -38.52 -10.26 3.33
N THR A 16 -39.23 -9.18 3.02
CA THR A 16 -40.67 -9.07 3.18
C THR A 16 -41.34 -8.62 1.88
N PRO A 17 -42.61 -8.99 1.65
CA PRO A 17 -43.38 -8.49 0.50
C PRO A 17 -43.41 -6.95 0.46
N PRO A 18 -43.46 -6.33 -0.73
CA PRO A 18 -43.53 -4.87 -0.85
C PRO A 18 -44.79 -4.30 -0.18
N ALA A 19 -44.61 -3.44 0.82
CA ALA A 19 -45.68 -2.67 1.44
C ALA A 19 -45.99 -1.38 0.67
N SER A 20 -47.08 -0.70 1.02
CA SER A 20 -47.39 0.63 0.46
C SER A 20 -46.25 1.60 0.77
N GLY A 21 -45.69 2.24 -0.27
CA GLY A 21 -44.54 3.14 -0.15
C GLY A 21 -43.17 2.45 -0.16
N ALA A 22 -43.10 1.14 -0.40
CA ALA A 22 -41.84 0.43 -0.62
C ALA A 22 -41.09 0.99 -1.86
N PHE A 23 -39.76 0.82 -1.87
CA PHE A 23 -38.93 1.23 -2.99
C PHE A 23 -39.32 0.50 -4.27
N ASP A 24 -39.58 1.26 -5.34
CA ASP A 24 -40.06 0.71 -6.61
C ASP A 24 -38.89 0.26 -7.50
N LEU A 25 -38.82 -1.04 -7.76
CA LEU A 25 -37.75 -1.67 -8.55
C LEU A 25 -37.96 -1.55 -10.06
N ARG A 26 -39.08 -0.97 -10.54
CA ARG A 26 -39.32 -0.81 -11.98
C ARG A 26 -38.25 0.11 -12.58
N PRO A 27 -37.60 -0.28 -13.70
CA PRO A 27 -36.42 0.43 -14.22
C PRO A 27 -36.59 1.94 -14.36
N ARG A 28 -37.76 2.39 -14.83
CA ARG A 28 -38.09 3.81 -14.97
C ARG A 28 -38.13 4.56 -13.63
N GLN A 29 -38.71 3.95 -12.59
CA GLN A 29 -38.81 4.57 -11.27
C GLN A 29 -37.45 4.64 -10.59
N VAL A 30 -36.63 3.60 -10.75
CA VAL A 30 -35.22 3.62 -10.31
C VAL A 30 -34.44 4.74 -11.01
N ALA A 31 -34.58 4.88 -12.33
CA ALA A 31 -33.92 5.93 -13.09
C ALA A 31 -34.36 7.34 -12.67
N GLU A 32 -35.68 7.56 -12.50
CA GLU A 32 -36.25 8.83 -12.01
C GLU A 32 -35.72 9.15 -10.59
N TRP A 33 -35.63 8.16 -9.71
CA TRP A 33 -35.06 8.33 -8.36
C TRP A 33 -33.56 8.68 -8.40
N ILE A 34 -32.78 8.01 -9.25
CA ILE A 34 -31.34 8.29 -9.41
C ILE A 34 -31.11 9.71 -9.95
N GLN A 35 -31.92 10.15 -10.92
CA GLN A 35 -31.84 11.52 -11.46
C GLN A 35 -32.16 12.60 -10.41
N ALA A 36 -32.91 12.26 -9.36
CA ALA A 36 -33.22 13.15 -8.24
C ALA A 36 -32.14 13.18 -7.14
N LEU A 37 -31.02 12.47 -7.31
CA LEU A 37 -29.92 12.50 -6.35
C LEU A 37 -29.23 13.88 -6.33
N PRO A 38 -28.92 14.43 -5.15
CA PRO A 38 -28.25 15.72 -5.03
C PRO A 38 -26.75 15.55 -5.28
N LEU A 39 -26.33 15.39 -6.55
CA LEU A 39 -24.93 15.12 -6.93
C LEU A 39 -23.93 16.17 -6.43
N ALA A 40 -24.40 17.40 -6.15
CA ALA A 40 -23.61 18.47 -5.55
C ALA A 40 -23.28 18.25 -4.06
N SER A 41 -24.04 17.40 -3.35
CA SER A 41 -23.74 17.00 -1.97
C SER A 41 -23.44 15.49 -1.93
N VAL A 42 -22.15 15.17 -1.92
CA VAL A 42 -21.66 13.79 -2.01
C VAL A 42 -22.08 12.99 -0.79
N GLY A 43 -22.00 13.58 0.40
CA GLY A 43 -22.39 12.90 1.64
C GLY A 43 -23.88 12.57 1.69
N GLU A 44 -24.75 13.46 1.21
CA GLU A 44 -26.19 13.21 1.13
C GLU A 44 -26.52 12.18 0.05
N THR A 45 -25.86 12.24 -1.11
CA THR A 45 -25.97 11.23 -2.18
C THR A 45 -25.62 9.84 -1.65
N ALA A 46 -24.47 9.71 -0.98
CA ALA A 46 -24.03 8.46 -0.36
C ALA A 46 -25.03 7.93 0.66
N ARG A 47 -25.58 8.80 1.51
CA ARG A 47 -26.59 8.43 2.52
C ARG A 47 -27.88 7.92 1.87
N ARG A 48 -28.39 8.60 0.84
CA ARG A 48 -29.60 8.19 0.10
C ARG A 48 -29.40 6.86 -0.62
N VAL A 49 -28.26 6.69 -1.30
CA VAL A 49 -27.90 5.43 -1.97
C VAL A 49 -27.82 4.30 -0.96
N PHE A 50 -27.17 4.52 0.18
CA PHE A 50 -27.06 3.53 1.24
C PHE A 50 -28.44 3.06 1.73
N HIS A 51 -29.33 3.99 2.10
CA HIS A 51 -30.67 3.62 2.57
C HIS A 51 -31.52 2.95 1.49
N ALA A 52 -31.46 3.43 0.25
CA ALA A 52 -32.18 2.79 -0.85
C ALA A 52 -31.72 1.34 -1.06
N LEU A 53 -30.41 1.06 -1.02
CA LEU A 53 -29.90 -0.31 -1.14
C LEU A 53 -30.33 -1.18 0.04
N GLN A 54 -30.35 -0.64 1.26
CA GLN A 54 -30.87 -1.36 2.44
C GLN A 54 -32.34 -1.74 2.27
N ASP A 55 -33.17 -0.82 1.79
CA ASP A 55 -34.59 -1.07 1.54
C ASP A 55 -34.75 -2.11 0.44
N ILE A 56 -34.07 -1.93 -0.70
CA ILE A 56 -34.06 -2.88 -1.82
C ILE A 56 -33.70 -4.29 -1.32
N ASN A 57 -32.63 -4.44 -0.53
CA ASN A 57 -32.14 -5.73 -0.03
C ASN A 57 -33.13 -6.47 0.89
N ARG A 58 -34.10 -5.76 1.48
CA ARG A 58 -35.15 -6.33 2.36
C ARG A 58 -36.48 -6.59 1.64
N LEU A 59 -36.59 -6.28 0.35
CA LEU A 59 -37.80 -6.55 -0.42
C LEU A 59 -37.80 -7.97 -1.02
N GLU A 60 -38.95 -8.62 -1.06
CA GLU A 60 -39.15 -9.74 -1.97
C GLU A 60 -39.33 -9.22 -3.40
N ALA A 61 -38.55 -9.76 -4.33
CA ALA A 61 -38.56 -9.34 -5.74
C ALA A 61 -38.04 -10.47 -6.63
N ARG A 62 -38.41 -10.47 -7.92
CA ARG A 62 -37.84 -11.43 -8.87
C ARG A 62 -36.35 -11.16 -9.08
N PRO A 63 -35.51 -12.20 -9.31
CA PRO A 63 -34.06 -12.03 -9.50
C PRO A 63 -33.71 -11.00 -10.57
N THR A 64 -34.44 -11.00 -11.69
CA THR A 64 -34.24 -10.09 -12.83
C THR A 64 -34.59 -8.64 -12.52
N GLU A 65 -35.65 -8.40 -11.74
CA GLU A 65 -36.06 -7.05 -11.31
C GLU A 65 -35.05 -6.44 -10.35
N ARG A 66 -34.63 -7.23 -9.35
CA ARG A 66 -33.58 -6.83 -8.41
C ARG A 66 -32.26 -6.56 -9.14
N PHE A 67 -31.86 -7.45 -10.04
CA PHE A 67 -30.65 -7.28 -10.84
C PHE A 67 -30.70 -5.98 -11.67
N GLY A 68 -31.82 -5.72 -12.35
CA GLY A 68 -31.99 -4.50 -13.15
C GLY A 68 -31.98 -3.21 -12.33
N ALA A 69 -32.47 -3.23 -11.08
CA ALA A 69 -32.33 -2.12 -10.16
C ALA A 69 -30.85 -1.92 -9.78
N LEU A 70 -30.16 -2.97 -9.31
CA LEU A 70 -28.77 -2.91 -8.88
C LEU A 70 -27.82 -2.41 -9.97
N GLU A 71 -28.00 -2.84 -11.24
CA GLU A 71 -27.16 -2.35 -12.34
C GLU A 71 -27.25 -0.83 -12.55
N GLN A 72 -28.39 -0.20 -12.22
CA GLN A 72 -28.53 1.27 -12.28
C GLN A 72 -27.83 1.99 -11.12
N PHE A 73 -27.74 1.35 -9.94
CA PHE A 73 -27.08 1.93 -8.76
C PHE A 73 -25.55 1.92 -8.85
N ARG A 74 -24.96 1.18 -9.81
CA ARG A 74 -23.51 1.04 -9.96
C ARG A 74 -22.80 2.37 -10.16
N GLU A 75 -23.31 3.20 -11.07
CA GLU A 75 -22.69 4.49 -11.41
C GLU A 75 -22.81 5.53 -10.27
N PRO A 76 -24.00 5.74 -9.66
CA PRO A 76 -24.13 6.63 -8.50
C PRO A 76 -23.26 6.22 -7.31
N LEU A 77 -23.14 4.91 -7.06
CA LEU A 77 -22.31 4.40 -5.98
C LEU A 77 -20.83 4.61 -6.25
N ARG A 78 -20.37 4.38 -7.50
CA ARG A 78 -18.99 4.67 -7.90
C ARG A 78 -18.68 6.15 -7.76
N PHE A 79 -19.57 7.04 -8.20
CA PHE A 79 -19.43 8.49 -8.04
C PHE A 79 -19.27 8.88 -6.56
N ALA A 80 -20.16 8.39 -5.70
CA ALA A 80 -20.11 8.67 -4.27
C ALA A 80 -18.81 8.14 -3.64
N ASP A 81 -18.40 6.92 -4.00
CA ASP A 81 -17.19 6.31 -3.44
C ASP A 81 -15.89 6.99 -3.89
N ASP A 82 -15.77 7.31 -5.17
CA ASP A 82 -14.61 8.03 -5.71
C ASP A 82 -14.48 9.42 -5.08
N ALA A 83 -15.61 10.05 -4.76
CA ALA A 83 -15.63 11.34 -4.08
C ALA A 83 -15.28 11.23 -2.59
N LEU A 84 -15.92 10.31 -1.86
CA LEU A 84 -15.69 10.10 -0.43
C LEU A 84 -14.29 9.57 -0.13
N SER A 85 -13.75 8.70 -0.98
CA SER A 85 -12.44 8.08 -0.77
C SER A 85 -11.30 9.08 -0.72
N ARG A 86 -11.41 10.23 -1.40
CA ARG A 86 -10.42 11.32 -1.34
C ARG A 86 -10.22 11.89 0.07
N HIS A 87 -11.21 11.75 0.95
CA HIS A 87 -11.13 12.30 2.31
C HIS A 87 -10.32 11.42 3.28
N TYR A 88 -10.07 10.15 2.96
CA TYR A 88 -9.24 9.25 3.77
C TYR A 88 -8.06 8.63 3.00
N ALA A 89 -8.09 8.63 1.67
CA ALA A 89 -6.96 8.23 0.84
C ALA A 89 -5.83 9.28 0.94
N HIS A 90 -4.58 8.81 0.92
CA HIS A 90 -3.38 9.67 1.03
C HIS A 90 -3.29 10.52 2.32
N GLN A 91 -4.12 10.22 3.31
CA GLN A 91 -4.06 10.86 4.61
C GLN A 91 -3.03 10.18 5.50
N SER A 92 -2.53 10.94 6.47
CA SER A 92 -1.67 10.41 7.52
C SER A 92 -2.44 9.44 8.40
N HIS A 93 -1.78 8.38 8.84
CA HIS A 93 -2.33 7.42 9.79
C HIS A 93 -1.82 7.71 11.21
N PRO A 94 -2.64 7.48 12.25
CA PRO A 94 -4.00 6.92 12.20
C PRO A 94 -5.06 7.90 11.68
N LEU A 95 -6.09 7.37 11.01
CA LEU A 95 -7.21 8.17 10.53
C LEU A 95 -7.96 8.83 11.69
N SER A 96 -8.33 10.10 11.53
CA SER A 96 -9.19 10.80 12.48
C SER A 96 -10.56 10.10 12.61
N PRO A 97 -11.31 10.30 13.73
CA PRO A 97 -12.63 9.69 13.92
C PRO A 97 -13.60 9.97 12.76
N LYS A 98 -13.50 11.16 12.16
CA LYS A 98 -14.31 11.55 11.00
C LYS A 98 -13.89 10.79 9.73
N GLN A 99 -12.60 10.73 9.42
CA GLN A 99 -12.10 10.00 8.25
C GLN A 99 -12.40 8.51 8.34
N ARG A 100 -12.36 7.95 9.55
CA ARG A 100 -12.76 6.56 9.80
C ARG A 100 -14.23 6.32 9.48
N LYS A 101 -15.13 7.19 9.93
CA LYS A 101 -16.57 7.11 9.58
C LYS A 101 -16.80 7.17 8.07
N ILE A 102 -16.03 7.99 7.35
CA ILE A 102 -16.11 8.05 5.88
C ILE A 102 -15.63 6.73 5.26
N ALA A 103 -14.51 6.18 5.72
CA ALA A 103 -14.01 4.88 5.24
C ALA A 103 -14.99 3.74 5.54
N GLU A 104 -15.64 3.75 6.71
CA GLU A 104 -16.69 2.82 7.10
C GLU A 104 -17.92 2.93 6.20
N LEU A 105 -18.37 4.15 5.87
CA LEU A 105 -19.49 4.39 4.95
C LEU A 105 -19.18 3.86 3.54
N CYS A 106 -18.00 4.17 3.00
CA CYS A 106 -17.54 3.62 1.71
C CYS A 106 -17.57 2.09 1.70
N ARG A 107 -17.10 1.46 2.79
CA ARG A 107 -17.12 0.00 2.94
C ARG A 107 -18.55 -0.55 3.05
N ALA A 108 -19.44 0.14 3.77
CA ALA A 108 -20.83 -0.25 3.95
C ALA A 108 -21.61 -0.19 2.63
N LEU A 109 -21.43 0.85 1.81
CA LEU A 109 -22.01 0.96 0.47
C LEU A 109 -21.66 -0.25 -0.41
N GLN A 110 -20.38 -0.66 -0.42
CA GLN A 110 -19.94 -1.85 -1.16
C GLN A 110 -20.60 -3.13 -0.63
N LEU A 111 -20.75 -3.25 0.69
CA LEU A 111 -21.38 -4.40 1.31
C LEU A 111 -22.87 -4.50 0.94
N GLU A 112 -23.59 -3.37 0.86
CA GLU A 112 -25.00 -3.36 0.44
C GLU A 112 -25.16 -3.78 -1.03
N MET A 113 -24.27 -3.33 -1.93
CA MET A 113 -24.25 -3.83 -3.31
C MET A 113 -23.96 -5.32 -3.37
N ALA A 114 -22.91 -5.78 -2.67
CA ALA A 114 -22.58 -7.19 -2.58
C ALA A 114 -23.77 -8.02 -2.06
N THR A 115 -24.50 -7.48 -1.08
CA THR A 115 -25.71 -8.11 -0.52
C THR A 115 -26.81 -8.24 -1.56
N GLY A 116 -27.07 -7.19 -2.34
CA GLY A 116 -28.03 -7.24 -3.44
C GLY A 116 -27.71 -8.33 -4.45
N TYR A 117 -26.45 -8.42 -4.91
CA TYR A 117 -26.06 -9.46 -5.86
C TYR A 117 -26.02 -10.86 -5.25
N LYS A 118 -25.65 -11.02 -3.97
CA LYS A 118 -25.78 -12.31 -3.26
C LYS A 118 -27.24 -12.79 -3.24
N ILE A 119 -28.20 -11.89 -3.02
CA ILE A 119 -29.63 -12.23 -3.08
C ILE A 119 -30.01 -12.71 -4.48
N VAL A 120 -29.59 -12.00 -5.54
CA VAL A 120 -29.83 -12.43 -6.93
C VAL A 120 -29.22 -13.81 -7.19
N THR A 121 -28.00 -14.07 -6.72
CA THR A 121 -27.33 -15.37 -6.83
C THR A 121 -28.13 -16.47 -6.14
N LEU A 122 -28.53 -16.28 -4.88
CA LEU A 122 -29.28 -17.26 -4.11
C LEU A 122 -30.64 -17.58 -4.74
N ASP A 123 -31.40 -16.54 -5.10
CA ASP A 123 -32.72 -16.72 -5.69
C ASP A 123 -32.65 -17.36 -7.07
N SER A 124 -31.67 -16.97 -7.90
CA SER A 124 -31.46 -17.57 -9.22
C SER A 124 -31.05 -19.03 -9.10
N ALA A 125 -30.09 -19.36 -8.23
CA ALA A 125 -29.63 -20.73 -7.99
C ALA A 125 -30.71 -21.64 -7.38
N GLY A 126 -31.66 -21.06 -6.63
CA GLY A 126 -32.80 -21.79 -6.07
C GLY A 126 -33.88 -22.15 -7.09
N THR A 127 -33.82 -21.62 -8.32
CA THR A 127 -34.79 -21.99 -9.37
C THR A 127 -34.44 -23.33 -10.02
N PRO A 128 -35.42 -24.12 -10.51
CA PRO A 128 -35.14 -25.41 -11.15
C PRO A 128 -34.26 -25.32 -12.41
N ASN A 129 -34.36 -24.22 -13.14
CA ASN A 129 -33.58 -23.94 -14.36
C ASN A 129 -33.01 -22.52 -14.26
N PRO A 130 -31.89 -22.32 -13.56
CA PRO A 130 -31.27 -21.01 -13.43
C PRO A 130 -30.82 -20.48 -14.80
N ASP A 131 -31.05 -19.19 -15.07
CA ASP A 131 -30.40 -18.53 -16.20
C ASP A 131 -28.89 -18.45 -15.94
N PRO A 132 -28.06 -19.16 -16.72
CA PRO A 132 -26.62 -19.23 -16.46
C PRO A 132 -25.93 -17.88 -16.64
N GLN A 133 -26.43 -16.99 -17.51
CA GLN A 133 -25.84 -15.67 -17.73
C GLN A 133 -26.16 -14.74 -16.55
N LEU A 134 -27.40 -14.75 -16.07
CA LEU A 134 -27.80 -13.99 -14.88
C LEU A 134 -27.02 -14.46 -13.66
N LEU A 135 -26.94 -15.78 -13.44
CA LEU A 135 -26.22 -16.36 -12.29
C LEU A 135 -24.73 -16.02 -12.35
N ALA A 136 -24.08 -16.21 -13.51
CA ALA A 136 -22.67 -15.83 -13.70
C ALA A 136 -22.43 -14.34 -13.40
N THR A 137 -23.30 -13.48 -13.94
CA THR A 137 -23.18 -12.03 -13.75
C THR A 137 -23.38 -11.66 -12.28
N ALA A 138 -24.39 -12.20 -11.61
CA ALA A 138 -24.64 -11.95 -10.20
C ALA A 138 -23.46 -12.39 -9.31
N VAL A 139 -22.89 -13.59 -9.54
CA VAL A 139 -21.71 -14.06 -8.80
C VAL A 139 -20.51 -13.14 -9.04
N GLN A 140 -20.21 -12.82 -10.30
CA GLN A 140 -19.09 -11.93 -10.63
C GLN A 140 -19.25 -10.56 -9.97
N ARG A 141 -20.46 -9.97 -9.98
CA ARG A 141 -20.73 -8.68 -9.35
C ARG A 141 -20.63 -8.76 -7.83
N ALA A 142 -21.15 -9.81 -7.21
CA ALA A 142 -21.01 -10.03 -5.77
C ALA A 142 -19.53 -10.12 -5.36
N LEU A 143 -18.71 -10.90 -6.09
CA LEU A 143 -17.27 -10.98 -5.89
C LEU A 143 -16.57 -9.63 -6.07
N ARG A 144 -16.97 -8.83 -7.08
CA ARG A 144 -16.45 -7.48 -7.32
C ARG A 144 -16.69 -6.57 -6.12
N TYR A 145 -17.91 -6.50 -5.61
CA TYR A 145 -18.25 -5.63 -4.49
C TYR A 145 -17.63 -6.11 -3.16
N LEU A 146 -17.49 -7.42 -2.94
CA LEU A 146 -16.72 -7.95 -1.80
C LEU A 146 -15.21 -7.65 -1.93
N THR A 147 -14.65 -7.70 -3.14
CA THR A 147 -13.29 -7.20 -3.41
C THR A 147 -13.19 -5.71 -3.08
N GLY A 148 -14.22 -4.93 -3.41
CA GLY A 148 -14.35 -3.53 -3.03
C GLY A 148 -14.36 -3.30 -1.51
N VAL A 149 -15.04 -4.15 -0.74
CA VAL A 149 -15.01 -4.14 0.73
C VAL A 149 -13.59 -4.34 1.24
N LEU A 150 -12.86 -5.33 0.70
CA LEU A 150 -11.47 -5.61 1.07
C LEU A 150 -10.53 -4.46 0.70
N LEU A 151 -10.62 -3.91 -0.52
CA LEU A 151 -9.80 -2.79 -0.97
C LEU A 151 -9.91 -1.57 -0.05
N ARG A 152 -11.13 -1.22 0.37
CA ARG A 152 -11.37 -0.10 1.29
C ARG A 152 -10.81 -0.39 2.67
N SER A 153 -10.96 -1.63 3.13
CA SER A 153 -10.36 -2.06 4.40
C SER A 153 -8.84 -1.94 4.35
N TYR A 154 -8.21 -2.39 3.25
CA TYR A 154 -6.76 -2.32 3.04
C TYR A 154 -6.24 -0.89 2.88
N ARG A 155 -6.95 -0.03 2.15
CA ARG A 155 -6.59 1.40 2.00
C ARG A 155 -6.66 2.15 3.34
N ALA A 156 -7.60 1.79 4.21
CA ALA A 156 -7.70 2.29 5.56
C ALA A 156 -6.76 1.57 6.55
N TYR A 157 -5.96 0.60 6.09
CA TYR A 157 -5.16 -0.32 6.91
C TYR A 157 -5.95 -1.00 8.03
N THR A 158 -7.25 -1.24 7.84
CA THR A 158 -8.09 -1.98 8.78
C THR A 158 -8.12 -3.47 8.43
N PRO A 159 -8.32 -4.37 9.43
CA PRO A 159 -8.47 -5.80 9.16
C PRO A 159 -9.64 -6.07 8.21
N ALA A 160 -9.54 -7.15 7.43
CA ALA A 160 -10.65 -7.63 6.62
C ALA A 160 -11.88 -7.90 7.53
N PRO A 161 -13.11 -7.47 7.14
CA PRO A 161 -14.28 -7.71 7.96
C PRO A 161 -14.61 -9.20 8.08
N ILE A 162 -15.08 -9.60 9.26
CA ILE A 162 -15.40 -10.99 9.59
C ILE A 162 -16.47 -11.55 8.64
N GLY A 163 -16.19 -12.73 8.09
CA GLY A 163 -16.99 -13.56 7.20
C GLY A 163 -16.97 -13.14 5.73
N VAL A 164 -16.30 -12.04 5.37
CA VAL A 164 -16.19 -11.61 3.96
C VAL A 164 -15.43 -12.64 3.13
N TRP A 165 -14.37 -13.24 3.67
CA TRP A 165 -13.62 -14.28 2.95
C TRP A 165 -14.46 -15.52 2.77
N ARG A 166 -15.16 -15.94 3.81
CA ARG A 166 -16.08 -17.08 3.73
C ARG A 166 -17.14 -16.91 2.64
N GLU A 167 -17.70 -15.70 2.51
CA GLU A 167 -18.68 -15.37 1.46
C GLU A 167 -18.04 -15.32 0.05
N ILE A 168 -16.81 -14.82 -0.08
CA ILE A 168 -16.03 -14.87 -1.32
C ILE A 168 -15.82 -16.33 -1.78
N HIS A 169 -15.39 -17.21 -0.87
CA HIS A 169 -15.19 -18.63 -1.17
C HIS A 169 -16.49 -19.32 -1.57
N ALA A 170 -17.56 -19.12 -0.80
CA ALA A 170 -18.88 -19.72 -1.08
C ALA A 170 -19.46 -19.27 -2.43
N LEU A 171 -19.26 -18.02 -2.84
CA LEU A 171 -19.68 -17.53 -4.15
C LEU A 171 -18.96 -18.24 -5.30
N HIS A 172 -17.65 -18.46 -5.16
CA HIS A 172 -16.89 -19.20 -6.17
C HIS A 172 -17.33 -20.66 -6.24
N GLU A 173 -17.49 -21.32 -5.10
CA GLU A 173 -17.98 -22.70 -5.02
C GLU A 173 -19.37 -22.83 -5.66
N LEU A 174 -20.27 -21.90 -5.39
CA LEU A 174 -21.60 -21.88 -6.00
C LEU A 174 -21.53 -21.76 -7.53
N ALA A 175 -20.63 -20.93 -8.06
CA ALA A 175 -20.41 -20.84 -9.50
C ALA A 175 -19.83 -22.14 -10.10
N GLU A 176 -18.98 -22.87 -9.37
CA GLU A 176 -18.48 -24.18 -9.80
C GLU A 176 -19.58 -25.23 -9.82
N VAL A 177 -20.39 -25.31 -8.75
CA VAL A 177 -21.52 -26.25 -8.63
C VAL A 177 -22.52 -26.08 -9.77
N HIS A 178 -22.78 -24.84 -10.19
CA HIS A 178 -23.70 -24.55 -11.29
C HIS A 178 -23.02 -24.48 -12.67
N GLY A 179 -21.71 -24.70 -12.76
CA GLY A 179 -20.98 -24.71 -14.03
C GLY A 179 -20.87 -23.35 -14.73
N VAL A 180 -21.03 -22.24 -14.00
CA VAL A 180 -21.02 -20.87 -14.55
C VAL A 180 -19.72 -20.10 -14.29
N GLN A 181 -18.75 -20.72 -13.63
CA GLN A 181 -17.48 -20.10 -13.22
C GLN A 181 -16.64 -19.58 -14.41
N GLY A 182 -16.80 -20.17 -15.60
CA GLY A 182 -16.11 -19.77 -16.83
C GLY A 182 -16.94 -18.91 -17.79
N THR A 183 -18.18 -18.56 -17.42
CA THR A 183 -19.07 -17.77 -18.28
C THR A 183 -18.56 -16.34 -18.41
N SER A 184 -18.43 -15.86 -19.64
CA SER A 184 -17.98 -14.50 -19.94
C SER A 184 -19.06 -13.48 -19.57
N VAL A 185 -18.67 -12.48 -18.79
CA VAL A 185 -19.54 -11.41 -18.30
C VAL A 185 -18.94 -10.06 -18.73
N PRO A 186 -19.66 -9.24 -19.51
CA PRO A 186 -19.25 -7.86 -19.78
C PRO A 186 -19.35 -7.01 -18.50
N ASP A 187 -18.38 -6.14 -18.28
CA ASP A 187 -18.37 -5.23 -17.13
C ASP A 187 -17.81 -3.87 -17.54
N SER A 188 -18.68 -2.86 -17.54
CA SER A 188 -18.33 -1.48 -17.90
C SER A 188 -17.41 -0.80 -16.88
N GLU A 189 -17.25 -1.37 -15.68
CA GLU A 189 -16.34 -0.82 -14.67
C GLU A 189 -14.94 -1.47 -14.70
N TYR A 190 -14.66 -2.40 -15.61
CA TYR A 190 -13.28 -2.78 -15.91
C TYR A 190 -12.56 -1.66 -16.68
N HIS A 191 -11.27 -1.50 -16.41
CA HIS A 191 -10.41 -0.49 -16.99
C HIS A 191 -9.40 -1.11 -17.97
N ALA A 192 -8.88 -2.31 -17.65
CA ALA A 192 -7.87 -2.98 -18.46
C ALA A 192 -8.45 -4.01 -19.45
N VAL A 193 -9.66 -4.51 -19.20
CA VAL A 193 -10.35 -5.52 -20.01
C VAL A 193 -11.82 -5.12 -20.23
N SER A 194 -12.50 -5.73 -21.20
CA SER A 194 -13.93 -5.47 -21.47
C SER A 194 -14.87 -6.53 -20.90
N THR A 195 -14.35 -7.73 -20.64
CA THR A 195 -15.08 -8.87 -20.10
C THR A 195 -14.24 -9.61 -19.06
N GLY A 196 -14.88 -10.40 -18.21
CA GLY A 196 -14.23 -11.34 -17.30
C GLY A 196 -15.19 -12.41 -16.84
N THR A 197 -14.71 -13.38 -16.07
CA THR A 197 -15.52 -14.50 -15.57
C THR A 197 -15.63 -14.48 -14.04
N PRO A 198 -16.59 -15.20 -13.43
CA PRO A 198 -16.61 -15.39 -11.97
C PRO A 198 -15.31 -15.99 -11.43
N ARG A 199 -14.65 -16.88 -12.20
CA ARG A 199 -13.33 -17.41 -11.87
C ARG A 199 -12.28 -16.31 -11.84
N ASP A 200 -12.22 -15.44 -12.85
CA ASP A 200 -11.24 -14.34 -12.88
C ASP A 200 -11.43 -13.38 -11.70
N ALA A 201 -12.68 -13.06 -11.36
CA ALA A 201 -13.01 -12.23 -10.20
C ALA A 201 -12.55 -12.86 -8.89
N TYR A 202 -12.73 -14.17 -8.72
CA TYR A 202 -12.22 -14.91 -7.57
C TYR A 202 -10.68 -14.91 -7.52
N GLN A 203 -10.02 -15.20 -8.64
CA GLN A 203 -8.55 -15.20 -8.70
C GLN A 203 -7.97 -13.81 -8.43
N ARG A 204 -8.60 -12.74 -8.94
CA ARG A 204 -8.21 -11.35 -8.66
C ARG A 204 -8.22 -11.06 -7.16
N VAL A 205 -9.27 -11.41 -6.43
CA VAL A 205 -9.33 -11.14 -4.98
C VAL A 205 -8.31 -11.97 -4.19
N LEU A 206 -8.06 -13.22 -4.59
CA LEU A 206 -7.01 -14.05 -3.98
C LEU A 206 -5.61 -13.43 -4.20
N LEU A 207 -5.31 -12.99 -5.43
CA LEU A 207 -4.03 -12.37 -5.76
C LEU A 207 -3.82 -11.03 -5.04
N LEU A 208 -4.88 -10.22 -4.93
CA LEU A 208 -4.87 -8.96 -4.18
C LEU A 208 -4.49 -9.19 -2.72
N ALA A 209 -5.07 -10.21 -2.08
CA ALA A 209 -4.76 -10.54 -0.69
C ALA A 209 -3.37 -11.16 -0.53
N ALA A 210 -2.97 -12.01 -1.49
CA ALA A 210 -1.63 -12.60 -1.55
C ALA A 210 -0.52 -11.55 -1.70
N ALA A 211 -0.82 -10.38 -2.29
CA ALA A 211 0.10 -9.26 -2.44
C ALA A 211 0.51 -8.60 -1.10
N CYS A 212 0.00 -9.10 0.04
CA CYS A 212 0.24 -8.55 1.37
C CYS A 212 -0.18 -7.06 1.44
N PRO A 213 -1.49 -6.78 1.30
CA PRO A 213 -2.01 -5.44 1.01
C PRO A 213 -1.68 -4.39 2.08
N TYR A 214 -1.42 -4.81 3.33
CA TYR A 214 -0.98 -3.92 4.40
C TYR A 214 0.47 -3.40 4.22
N ARG A 215 1.22 -3.94 3.23
CA ARG A 215 2.55 -3.45 2.79
C ARG A 215 2.49 -2.47 1.62
N LEU A 216 1.32 -2.29 1.01
CA LEU A 216 1.16 -1.40 -0.13
C LEU A 216 0.96 0.03 0.35
N ARG A 217 1.55 0.99 -0.36
CA ARG A 217 1.41 2.42 -0.05
C ARG A 217 0.03 2.93 -0.45
N GLN A 218 -0.30 4.13 0.05
CA GLN A 218 -1.52 4.83 -0.35
C GLN A 218 -1.55 5.01 -1.88
N GLY A 219 -2.63 4.56 -2.50
CA GLY A 219 -2.81 4.56 -3.96
C GLY A 219 -2.28 3.32 -4.69
N GLU A 220 -1.39 2.53 -4.10
CA GLU A 220 -0.90 1.30 -4.74
C GLU A 220 -1.97 0.21 -4.79
N HIS A 221 -2.90 0.16 -3.82
CA HIS A 221 -4.03 -0.77 -3.84
C HIS A 221 -4.91 -0.59 -5.09
N ALA A 222 -5.20 0.66 -5.46
CA ALA A 222 -6.03 0.97 -6.62
C ALA A 222 -5.34 0.57 -7.93
N ARG A 223 -4.05 0.88 -8.05
CA ARG A 223 -3.24 0.50 -9.22
C ARG A 223 -3.13 -1.02 -9.34
N LEU A 224 -2.83 -1.70 -8.24
CA LEU A 224 -2.76 -3.16 -8.21
C LEU A 224 -4.07 -3.78 -8.67
N ASP A 225 -5.19 -3.28 -8.15
CA ASP A 225 -6.51 -3.79 -8.49
C ASP A 225 -6.83 -3.66 -9.99
N THR A 226 -6.49 -2.53 -10.61
CA THR A 226 -6.59 -2.35 -12.07
C THR A 226 -5.67 -3.30 -12.84
N LEU A 227 -4.43 -3.52 -12.39
CA LEU A 227 -3.50 -4.44 -13.06
C LEU A 227 -3.99 -5.89 -12.99
N LEU A 228 -4.58 -6.28 -11.86
CA LEU A 228 -5.12 -7.63 -11.66
C LEU A 228 -6.31 -7.94 -12.56
N GLU A 229 -6.97 -6.96 -13.19
CA GLU A 229 -7.97 -7.20 -14.24
C GLU A 229 -7.41 -7.98 -15.42
N GLY A 230 -6.21 -7.60 -15.88
CA GLY A 230 -5.53 -8.30 -16.99
C GLY A 230 -4.68 -9.48 -16.54
N TRP A 231 -4.30 -9.55 -15.26
CA TRP A 231 -3.34 -10.53 -14.76
C TRP A 231 -3.95 -11.70 -14.00
N ALA A 232 -5.21 -11.61 -13.55
CA ALA A 232 -5.86 -12.68 -12.78
C ALA A 232 -5.87 -14.01 -13.56
N GLY A 233 -6.07 -13.94 -14.88
CA GLY A 233 -6.04 -15.09 -15.79
C GLY A 233 -4.67 -15.77 -15.92
N SER A 234 -3.59 -15.22 -15.36
CA SER A 234 -2.27 -15.86 -15.30
C SER A 234 -2.09 -16.72 -14.05
N ALA A 235 -3.02 -16.65 -13.08
CA ALA A 235 -3.05 -17.59 -11.96
C ALA A 235 -3.92 -18.81 -12.30
N ARG A 236 -3.67 -19.94 -11.62
CA ARG A 236 -4.46 -21.16 -11.78
C ARG A 236 -4.81 -21.75 -10.42
N LEU A 237 -6.05 -22.20 -10.27
CA LEU A 237 -6.48 -22.99 -9.13
C LEU A 237 -6.38 -24.47 -9.47
N GLY A 238 -5.82 -25.26 -8.56
CA GLY A 238 -5.65 -26.70 -8.74
C GLY A 238 -5.58 -27.45 -7.41
N ALA A 239 -5.27 -28.75 -7.49
CA ALA A 239 -5.13 -29.59 -6.30
C ALA A 239 -3.83 -29.27 -5.53
N VAL A 240 -3.91 -29.27 -4.19
CA VAL A 240 -2.76 -29.01 -3.31
C VAL A 240 -1.66 -30.06 -3.48
N GLY A 241 -2.04 -31.34 -3.64
CA GLY A 241 -1.09 -32.43 -3.87
C GLY A 241 -0.17 -32.19 -5.07
N SER A 242 -0.75 -31.80 -6.21
CA SER A 242 0.01 -31.49 -7.43
C SER A 242 0.95 -30.31 -7.25
N ALA A 243 0.52 -29.26 -6.53
CA ALA A 243 1.36 -28.09 -6.25
C ALA A 243 2.54 -28.44 -5.32
N ARG A 244 2.34 -29.33 -4.34
CA ARG A 244 3.42 -29.82 -3.47
C ARG A 244 4.43 -30.67 -4.23
N ALA A 245 3.98 -31.55 -5.11
CA ALA A 245 4.87 -32.33 -5.97
C ALA A 245 5.74 -31.43 -6.88
N ALA A 246 5.20 -30.29 -7.33
CA ALA A 246 5.90 -29.30 -8.14
C ALA A 246 6.80 -28.32 -7.34
N GLY A 247 7.25 -28.70 -6.14
CA GLY A 247 8.18 -27.90 -5.32
C GLY A 247 7.51 -26.96 -4.31
N GLY A 248 6.19 -27.02 -4.12
CA GLY A 248 5.49 -26.29 -3.06
C GLY A 248 5.42 -24.77 -3.25
N SER A 249 5.56 -24.30 -4.49
CA SER A 249 5.39 -22.88 -4.86
C SER A 249 3.92 -22.50 -4.95
N GLY A 250 3.57 -21.28 -4.55
CA GLY A 250 2.19 -20.76 -4.59
C GLY A 250 1.52 -20.69 -3.21
N PHE A 251 0.19 -20.64 -3.22
CA PHE A 251 -0.64 -20.41 -2.05
C PHE A 251 -1.67 -21.54 -1.88
N VAL A 252 -2.08 -21.80 -0.64
CA VAL A 252 -3.23 -22.63 -0.29
C VAL A 252 -4.41 -21.72 -0.02
N VAL A 253 -5.56 -22.12 -0.53
CA VAL A 253 -6.86 -21.52 -0.31
C VAL A 253 -7.73 -22.57 0.35
N ASP A 254 -8.18 -22.28 1.57
CA ASP A 254 -9.12 -23.10 2.30
C ASP A 254 -10.52 -22.50 2.11
N PRO A 255 -11.42 -23.13 1.34
CA PRO A 255 -12.75 -22.58 1.07
C PRO A 255 -13.66 -22.54 2.31
N ASP A 256 -13.36 -23.34 3.34
CA ASP A 256 -14.16 -23.41 4.57
C ASP A 256 -13.73 -22.35 5.60
N ALA A 257 -12.56 -21.74 5.42
CA ALA A 257 -12.00 -20.74 6.31
C ALA A 257 -12.46 -19.32 5.94
N ASP A 258 -12.67 -18.48 6.95
CA ASP A 258 -12.81 -17.04 6.75
C ASP A 258 -11.42 -16.36 6.70
N GLN A 259 -10.58 -16.79 5.76
CA GLN A 259 -9.18 -16.34 5.66
C GLN A 259 -8.72 -16.17 4.21
N PRO A 260 -7.80 -15.24 3.93
CA PRO A 260 -7.16 -15.11 2.62
C PRO A 260 -6.24 -16.30 2.31
N PRO A 261 -5.76 -16.41 1.05
CA PRO A 261 -4.72 -17.37 0.69
C PRO A 261 -3.48 -17.27 1.57
N THR A 262 -2.95 -18.42 1.98
CA THR A 262 -1.71 -18.50 2.77
C THR A 262 -0.63 -19.22 1.96
N TYR A 263 0.64 -18.89 2.16
CA TYR A 263 1.72 -19.57 1.45
C TYR A 263 1.70 -21.08 1.69
N LEU A 264 1.77 -21.87 0.61
CA LEU A 264 1.74 -23.33 0.68
C LEU A 264 2.85 -23.89 1.58
N ARG A 265 4.05 -23.30 1.54
CA ARG A 265 5.20 -23.69 2.39
C ARG A 265 5.00 -23.47 3.89
N ALA A 266 4.07 -22.58 4.26
CA ALA A 266 3.81 -22.20 5.65
C ALA A 266 2.74 -23.11 6.28
N VAL A 267 1.99 -23.85 5.46
CA VAL A 267 0.97 -24.79 5.90
C VAL A 267 1.61 -26.17 6.08
N PRO A 268 1.53 -26.77 7.28
CA PRO A 268 2.10 -28.10 7.53
C PRO A 268 1.46 -29.17 6.63
N ALA A 269 2.14 -30.31 6.50
CA ALA A 269 1.54 -31.48 5.87
C ALA A 269 0.39 -31.98 6.74
N GLY A 270 -0.79 -32.13 6.13
CA GLY A 270 -2.03 -32.51 6.78
C GLY A 270 -3.10 -32.77 5.71
N ASP A 271 -4.30 -33.13 6.15
CA ASP A 271 -5.46 -33.28 5.27
C ASP A 271 -5.83 -31.92 4.69
N LEU A 272 -5.65 -31.78 3.38
CA LEU A 272 -5.88 -30.56 2.60
C LEU A 272 -6.72 -30.89 1.35
N ASP A 273 -7.57 -31.93 1.44
CA ASP A 273 -8.31 -32.46 0.29
C ASP A 273 -9.40 -31.49 -0.19
N THR A 274 -9.99 -30.73 0.72
CA THR A 274 -10.96 -29.66 0.40
C THR A 274 -10.28 -28.37 -0.06
N CYS A 275 -9.01 -28.18 0.27
CA CYS A 275 -8.25 -26.99 -0.10
C CYS A 275 -7.90 -26.95 -1.60
N ARG A 276 -7.57 -25.75 -2.07
CA ARG A 276 -7.08 -25.51 -3.44
C ARG A 276 -5.71 -24.86 -3.39
N ALA A 277 -4.86 -25.18 -4.36
CA ALA A 277 -3.61 -24.46 -4.58
C ALA A 277 -3.81 -23.37 -5.62
N LEU A 278 -3.42 -22.14 -5.29
CA LEU A 278 -3.29 -21.03 -6.23
C LEU A 278 -1.85 -20.97 -6.72
N ASP A 279 -1.66 -21.38 -7.98
CA ASP A 279 -0.39 -21.28 -8.69
C ASP A 279 -0.25 -19.89 -9.33
N THR A 280 0.88 -19.25 -9.02
CA THR A 280 1.24 -17.89 -9.43
C THR A 280 2.50 -17.85 -10.31
N ARG A 281 3.06 -18.99 -10.72
CA ARG A 281 4.31 -19.04 -11.50
C ARG A 281 4.24 -18.27 -12.80
N ALA A 282 3.16 -18.46 -13.58
CA ALA A 282 2.98 -17.74 -14.84
C ALA A 282 2.81 -16.23 -14.62
N LEU A 283 2.16 -15.81 -13.53
CA LEU A 283 2.08 -14.40 -13.14
C LEU A 283 3.47 -13.84 -12.83
N VAL A 284 4.31 -14.56 -12.07
CA VAL A 284 5.68 -14.11 -11.75
C VAL A 284 6.54 -13.97 -13.00
N THR A 285 6.47 -14.92 -13.93
CA THR A 285 7.15 -14.82 -15.23
C THR A 285 6.68 -13.62 -16.03
N GLN A 286 5.37 -13.35 -16.05
CA GLN A 286 4.82 -12.17 -16.72
C GLN A 286 5.35 -10.85 -16.10
N LEU A 287 5.44 -10.78 -14.77
CA LEU A 287 5.98 -9.61 -14.07
C LEU A 287 7.46 -9.38 -14.38
N GLN A 288 8.26 -10.46 -14.50
CA GLN A 288 9.67 -10.37 -14.85
C GLN A 288 9.86 -9.78 -16.25
N HIS A 289 9.09 -10.26 -17.25
CA HIS A 289 9.14 -9.69 -18.60
C HIS A 289 8.70 -8.21 -18.63
N GLU A 290 7.67 -7.82 -17.87
CA GLU A 290 7.27 -6.40 -17.78
C GLU A 290 8.36 -5.54 -17.13
N MET A 291 9.06 -6.06 -16.12
CA MET A 291 10.19 -5.36 -15.50
C MET A 291 11.34 -5.16 -16.48
N GLU A 292 11.72 -6.19 -17.24
CA GLU A 292 12.75 -6.12 -18.28
C GLU A 292 12.38 -5.09 -19.36
N ARG A 293 11.14 -5.13 -19.86
CA ARG A 293 10.62 -4.18 -20.85
C ARG A 293 10.71 -2.72 -20.36
N LEU A 294 10.36 -2.47 -19.10
CA LEU A 294 10.44 -1.13 -18.50
C LEU A 294 11.89 -0.67 -18.25
N GLN A 295 12.84 -1.59 -18.10
CA GLN A 295 14.26 -1.27 -17.97
C GLN A 295 14.90 -0.94 -19.32
N GLU A 296 14.52 -1.64 -20.39
CA GLU A 296 15.06 -1.43 -21.75
C GLU A 296 14.47 -0.20 -22.46
N GLN A 297 13.26 0.21 -22.09
CA GLN A 297 12.58 1.38 -22.67
C GLN A 297 12.31 2.43 -21.57
N PRO A 298 13.33 3.23 -21.17
CA PRO A 298 13.10 4.31 -20.23
C PRO A 298 12.02 5.25 -20.78
N ALA A 299 10.98 5.46 -19.96
CA ALA A 299 9.75 6.12 -20.36
C ALA A 299 10.01 7.44 -21.13
N GLN A 300 9.33 7.62 -22.26
CA GLN A 300 9.10 8.97 -22.78
C GLN A 300 8.36 9.78 -21.69
N PRO A 301 8.77 11.02 -21.38
CA PRO A 301 8.23 11.80 -20.25
C PRO A 301 6.71 12.08 -20.32
N ALA A 302 6.05 11.75 -21.44
CA ALA A 302 4.62 11.90 -21.65
C ALA A 302 3.76 10.67 -21.25
N ARG A 303 4.36 9.47 -21.07
CA ARG A 303 3.63 8.30 -20.57
C ARG A 303 3.78 8.21 -19.06
N ARG A 304 2.78 8.73 -18.33
CA ARG A 304 2.56 8.36 -16.92
C ARG A 304 2.07 6.91 -16.89
N ASP A 305 2.99 5.96 -17.09
CA ASP A 305 2.64 4.54 -17.06
C ASP A 305 2.12 4.20 -15.64
N PRO A 306 1.00 3.45 -15.53
CA PRO A 306 0.45 3.03 -14.24
C PRO A 306 1.36 2.04 -13.48
N LEU A 307 2.44 1.58 -14.12
CA LEU A 307 3.40 0.60 -13.62
C LEU A 307 4.65 1.30 -13.06
N ASP A 308 4.73 1.39 -11.73
CA ASP A 308 5.96 1.75 -11.04
C ASP A 308 6.88 0.51 -10.97
N LEU A 309 8.04 0.55 -11.62
CA LEU A 309 9.05 -0.51 -11.57
C LEU A 309 9.41 -0.89 -10.12
N GLY A 310 9.39 0.10 -9.20
CA GLY A 310 9.58 -0.12 -7.78
C GLY A 310 8.49 -0.99 -7.15
N MET A 311 7.23 -0.80 -7.54
CA MET A 311 6.10 -1.62 -7.10
C MET A 311 6.22 -3.07 -7.62
N LEU A 312 6.58 -3.26 -8.89
CA LEU A 312 6.76 -4.60 -9.48
C LEU A 312 7.89 -5.37 -8.81
N ARG A 313 9.04 -4.72 -8.56
CA ARG A 313 10.17 -5.31 -7.82
C ARG A 313 9.77 -5.76 -6.42
N ARG A 314 8.83 -5.08 -5.76
CA ARG A 314 8.30 -5.49 -4.44
C ARG A 314 7.25 -6.60 -4.53
N LEU A 315 6.44 -6.63 -5.58
CA LEU A 315 5.35 -7.61 -5.74
C LEU A 315 5.82 -8.98 -6.25
N ALA A 316 6.78 -9.02 -7.19
CA ALA A 316 7.23 -10.29 -7.79
C ALA A 316 7.74 -11.31 -6.74
N PRO A 317 8.56 -10.93 -5.74
CA PRO A 317 8.96 -11.85 -4.67
C PRO A 317 7.80 -12.31 -3.79
N VAL A 318 6.75 -11.49 -3.64
CA VAL A 318 5.59 -11.79 -2.79
C VAL A 318 4.74 -12.89 -3.41
N TRP A 319 4.46 -12.84 -4.71
CA TRP A 319 3.75 -13.92 -5.40
C TRP A 319 4.64 -15.10 -5.78
N GLY A 320 5.95 -14.97 -5.66
CA GLY A 320 6.91 -16.06 -5.88
C GLY A 320 7.21 -16.88 -4.63
N LEU A 321 8.49 -17.23 -4.47
CA LEU A 321 8.97 -18.00 -3.34
C LEU A 321 9.46 -17.08 -2.21
N ILE A 322 8.65 -16.90 -1.17
CA ILE A 322 9.09 -16.44 0.15
C ILE A 322 10.21 -17.35 0.71
N SER A 323 11.28 -16.70 1.17
CA SER A 323 12.27 -17.29 2.07
C SER A 323 11.67 -17.50 3.47
N LYS A 324 11.95 -18.63 4.12
CA LYS A 324 11.50 -18.88 5.50
C LYS A 324 12.03 -17.76 6.42
N ARG A 325 11.22 -17.34 7.40
CA ARG A 325 11.66 -16.36 8.41
C ARG A 325 12.90 -16.89 9.11
N SER A 326 13.99 -16.13 9.08
CA SER A 326 15.31 -16.54 9.58
C SER A 326 15.55 -16.22 11.06
N PHE A 327 14.80 -15.28 11.64
CA PHE A 327 15.03 -14.80 13.01
C PHE A 327 13.86 -15.09 13.95
N THR A 328 14.19 -15.57 15.14
CA THR A 328 13.25 -15.75 16.26
C THR A 328 12.80 -14.40 16.79
N ARG A 329 11.50 -14.29 17.12
CA ARG A 329 10.93 -13.09 17.75
C ARG A 329 10.78 -13.30 19.25
N THR A 330 11.15 -12.27 19.99
CA THR A 330 10.91 -12.18 21.43
C THR A 330 9.77 -11.20 21.66
N THR A 331 8.78 -11.61 22.46
CA THR A 331 7.76 -10.69 22.96
C THR A 331 8.40 -9.76 23.96
N GLN A 332 8.28 -8.46 23.73
CA GLN A 332 8.90 -7.43 24.58
C GLN A 332 7.88 -6.31 24.71
N ALA A 333 7.55 -5.94 25.95
CA ALA A 333 6.66 -4.83 26.26
C ALA A 333 7.48 -3.68 26.86
N SER A 334 8.25 -3.01 26.01
CA SER A 334 9.04 -1.84 26.39
C SER A 334 8.63 -0.63 25.58
N ASP A 335 8.79 0.54 26.15
CA ASP A 335 8.60 1.80 25.43
C ASP A 335 9.85 2.10 24.58
N ALA A 336 9.62 2.59 23.37
CA ALA A 336 10.66 2.92 22.42
C ALA A 336 10.39 4.33 21.85
N PRO A 337 11.32 5.29 22.00
CA PRO A 337 11.21 6.56 21.30
C PRO A 337 11.41 6.33 19.81
N VAL A 338 10.65 7.04 18.99
CA VAL A 338 10.65 6.86 17.53
C VAL A 338 10.82 8.20 16.83
N ILE A 339 11.73 8.24 15.85
CA ILE A 339 11.89 9.36 14.92
C ILE A 339 11.45 8.90 13.53
N ILE A 340 10.66 9.72 12.84
CA ILE A 340 10.06 9.37 11.55
C ILE A 340 10.55 10.35 10.49
N GLY A 341 10.90 9.82 9.33
CA GLY A 341 11.31 10.57 8.14
C GLY A 341 12.81 10.82 8.07
N LEU A 342 13.33 10.79 6.84
CA LEU A 342 14.77 10.90 6.55
C LEU A 342 15.43 12.10 7.21
N HIS A 343 14.80 13.28 7.13
CA HIS A 343 15.33 14.52 7.69
C HIS A 343 15.48 14.45 9.20
N ALA A 344 14.43 14.01 9.89
CA ALA A 344 14.40 13.95 11.34
C ALA A 344 15.34 12.86 11.87
N VAL A 345 15.39 11.69 11.20
CA VAL A 345 16.35 10.63 11.54
C VAL A 345 17.79 11.11 11.40
N HIS A 346 18.13 11.77 10.29
CA HIS A 346 19.47 12.35 10.08
C HIS A 346 19.86 13.30 11.20
N HIS A 347 18.96 14.23 11.55
CA HIS A 347 19.20 15.18 12.62
C HIS A 347 19.35 14.51 14.00
N GLY A 348 18.49 13.53 14.32
CA GLY A 348 18.57 12.78 15.57
C GLY A 348 19.91 12.03 15.73
N LEU A 349 20.42 11.47 14.64
CA LEU A 349 21.71 10.78 14.61
C LEU A 349 22.90 11.73 14.79
N CYS A 350 22.88 12.93 14.20
CA CYS A 350 23.92 13.95 14.44
C CYS A 350 24.08 14.28 15.93
N LYS A 351 22.96 14.41 16.66
CA LYS A 351 22.95 14.75 18.09
C LYS A 351 23.53 13.64 18.96
N THR A 352 23.13 12.38 18.74
CA THR A 352 23.67 11.25 19.52
C THR A 352 25.13 10.91 19.20
N GLY A 353 25.61 11.32 18.01
CA GLY A 353 27.00 11.13 17.59
C GLY A 353 27.98 12.16 18.16
N GLY A 354 27.51 13.23 18.82
CA GLY A 354 28.37 14.28 19.38
C GLY A 354 29.05 15.18 18.34
N HIS A 355 28.65 15.12 17.07
CA HIS A 355 29.29 15.83 15.96
C HIS A 355 28.28 16.67 15.16
N ASP A 356 28.55 17.97 15.06
CA ASP A 356 27.73 18.90 14.30
C ASP A 356 28.10 18.90 12.81
N VAL A 357 27.65 17.89 12.07
CA VAL A 357 27.74 17.86 10.60
C VAL A 357 26.80 18.90 9.98
N THR A 358 25.94 19.56 10.76
CA THR A 358 24.99 20.56 10.24
C THR A 358 25.68 21.87 9.83
N GLY A 359 26.88 22.16 10.34
CA GLY A 359 27.69 23.31 9.92
C GLY A 359 28.22 23.22 8.47
N ALA A 360 28.29 22.01 7.89
CA ALA A 360 28.72 21.79 6.51
C ALA A 360 27.56 21.78 5.50
N VAL A 361 26.32 21.67 5.96
CA VAL A 361 25.12 21.71 5.11
C VAL A 361 24.55 23.13 5.16
N PRO A 362 24.39 23.86 4.04
CA PRO A 362 23.78 25.18 4.10
C PRO A 362 22.40 25.04 4.75
N ARG A 363 22.16 25.80 5.82
CA ARG A 363 20.80 26.08 6.26
C ARG A 363 20.08 26.63 5.04
N CYS A 364 19.10 25.91 4.51
CA CYS A 364 18.13 26.51 3.60
C CYS A 364 17.21 27.41 4.44
N GLY A 365 17.80 28.46 5.02
CA GLY A 365 17.09 29.58 5.58
C GLY A 365 16.95 30.60 4.47
N LEU A 366 15.70 30.94 4.12
CA LEU A 366 15.42 32.20 3.45
C LEU A 366 16.18 33.31 4.19
N ALA A 367 16.87 34.17 3.45
CA ALA A 367 17.70 35.23 4.00
C ALA A 367 16.92 36.07 5.03
N PRO A 368 17.50 36.42 6.20
CA PRO A 368 16.90 37.33 7.16
C PRO A 368 16.77 38.71 6.52
N GLY A 369 15.57 39.01 6.02
CA GLY A 369 15.29 40.17 5.16
C GLY A 369 14.11 39.96 4.23
N ALA A 370 13.71 38.69 3.99
CA ALA A 370 12.47 38.34 3.30
C ALA A 370 11.29 38.12 4.26
N ILE A 371 11.30 38.76 5.44
CA ILE A 371 10.15 38.81 6.34
C ILE A 371 9.20 39.86 5.77
N VAL A 372 8.31 39.44 4.87
CA VAL A 372 7.06 40.16 4.67
C VAL A 372 6.26 39.96 5.96
N ASP A 373 6.34 40.95 6.84
CA ASP A 373 5.38 41.31 7.90
C ASP A 373 4.42 40.19 8.32
N THR A 374 4.90 39.23 9.13
CA THR A 374 4.05 38.20 9.77
C THR A 374 3.31 38.76 10.98
N ARG A 375 2.55 39.84 10.76
CA ARG A 375 1.32 40.05 11.51
C ARG A 375 0.22 39.38 10.70
N ALA A 376 -0.50 38.44 11.31
CA ALA A 376 -1.71 37.87 10.72
C ALA A 376 -2.66 39.00 10.33
N ARG A 377 -2.72 39.35 9.04
CA ARG A 377 -3.77 40.20 8.50
C ARG A 377 -4.96 39.30 8.24
N PHE A 378 -5.89 39.26 9.20
CA PHE A 378 -7.21 38.73 8.95
C PHE A 378 -7.90 39.64 7.94
N THR A 379 -7.93 39.23 6.68
CA THR A 379 -8.85 39.79 5.69
C THR A 379 -10.05 38.86 5.60
N SER A 380 -11.17 39.26 6.19
CA SER A 380 -12.45 38.62 5.88
C SER A 380 -12.76 38.87 4.40
N LYS A 381 -12.78 37.81 3.59
CA LYS A 381 -13.42 37.89 2.28
C LYS A 381 -14.92 37.75 2.49
N VAL A 382 -15.65 38.84 2.28
CA VAL A 382 -17.08 38.73 2.00
C VAL A 382 -17.17 38.06 0.62
N LEU A 383 -17.61 36.80 0.62
CA LEU A 383 -17.90 36.10 -0.62
C LEU A 383 -19.09 36.81 -1.28
N PRO A 384 -19.03 37.15 -2.58
CA PRO A 384 -20.19 37.65 -3.29
C PRO A 384 -21.26 36.57 -3.25
N ASP A 385 -22.47 36.99 -2.92
CA ASP A 385 -23.67 36.16 -2.81
C ASP A 385 -23.96 35.53 -4.18
N ARG A 386 -23.35 34.37 -4.44
CA ARG A 386 -23.65 33.55 -5.62
C ARG A 386 -24.85 32.71 -5.28
N VAL A 387 -26.02 33.26 -5.60
CA VAL A 387 -27.29 32.54 -5.63
C VAL A 387 -27.10 31.25 -6.46
N GLY A 388 -27.11 30.09 -5.79
CA GLY A 388 -27.33 28.78 -6.43
C GLY A 388 -26.30 27.68 -6.20
N GLU A 389 -25.08 27.96 -5.72
CA GLU A 389 -24.09 26.92 -5.41
C GLU A 389 -23.62 27.07 -3.96
N THR A 390 -24.30 26.41 -3.04
CA THR A 390 -23.76 26.16 -1.71
C THR A 390 -22.67 25.08 -1.84
N PRO A 391 -21.38 25.36 -1.59
CA PRO A 391 -20.38 24.30 -1.53
C PRO A 391 -20.81 23.21 -0.54
N ASP A 392 -20.55 21.95 -0.88
CA ASP A 392 -20.91 20.79 -0.05
C ASP A 392 -20.42 21.00 1.39
N VAL A 393 -21.19 20.55 2.39
CA VAL A 393 -20.86 20.70 3.81
C VAL A 393 -19.47 20.13 4.12
N TRP A 394 -19.04 19.13 3.35
CA TRP A 394 -17.71 18.52 3.44
C TRP A 394 -16.60 19.34 2.78
N ASP A 395 -16.92 20.18 1.80
CA ASP A 395 -16.00 21.10 1.13
C ASP A 395 -15.91 22.46 1.87
N MET A 396 -16.96 22.89 2.56
CA MET A 396 -17.00 24.15 3.32
C MET A 396 -16.20 24.13 4.62
N VAL A 397 -16.04 22.96 5.23
CA VAL A 397 -15.43 22.82 6.58
C VAL A 397 -13.96 22.39 6.50
N TYR A 398 -13.44 22.04 5.32
CA TYR A 398 -12.08 21.51 5.17
C TYR A 398 -11.37 22.15 3.97
N GLU A 399 -10.22 22.78 4.22
CA GLU A 399 -9.33 23.23 3.15
C GLU A 399 -8.92 22.03 2.27
N ARG A 400 -9.16 22.16 0.96
CA ARG A 400 -8.63 21.26 -0.06
C ARG A 400 -7.10 21.33 -0.03
N VAL A 401 -6.45 20.27 0.41
CA VAL A 401 -5.03 20.06 0.07
C VAL A 401 -5.00 19.64 -1.40
N ASP A 402 -4.50 20.52 -2.26
CA ASP A 402 -4.47 20.32 -3.72
C ASP A 402 -3.63 19.07 -4.08
N PRO A 403 -4.23 18.03 -4.68
CA PRO A 403 -3.53 16.80 -5.04
C PRO A 403 -2.51 16.99 -6.19
N LYS A 404 -2.50 18.14 -6.89
CA LYS A 404 -1.46 18.46 -7.89
C LYS A 404 -0.12 18.79 -7.26
N ARG A 405 -0.09 19.11 -5.96
CA ARG A 405 1.12 19.09 -5.15
C ARG A 405 1.38 17.63 -4.78
N GLY A 406 2.09 16.92 -5.66
CA GLY A 406 2.48 15.53 -5.45
C GLY A 406 2.98 15.30 -4.03
N SER A 407 2.76 14.11 -3.48
CA SER A 407 2.95 13.72 -2.07
C SER A 407 4.21 14.27 -1.37
N ALA A 408 5.25 14.66 -2.11
CA ALA A 408 6.41 15.38 -1.61
C ALA A 408 6.12 16.80 -1.07
N ALA A 409 5.10 17.50 -1.56
CA ALA A 409 4.84 18.91 -1.23
C ALA A 409 4.02 19.14 0.04
N VAL A 410 3.33 18.12 0.56
CA VAL A 410 2.65 18.21 1.87
C VAL A 410 3.63 17.88 3.01
N THR A 411 4.60 16.99 2.78
CA THR A 411 5.63 16.63 3.77
C THR A 411 6.64 17.76 4.01
N VAL A 412 6.78 18.72 3.09
CA VAL A 412 7.74 19.83 3.22
C VAL A 412 7.23 20.97 4.12
N MET A 413 5.93 21.06 4.42
CA MET A 413 5.39 22.20 5.21
C MET A 413 5.33 22.01 6.72
N LEU A 414 5.72 20.84 7.25
CA LEU A 414 5.70 20.55 8.69
C LEU A 414 6.98 19.85 9.16
N THR A 415 8.16 20.25 8.69
CA THR A 415 9.39 19.87 9.41
C THR A 415 9.45 20.70 10.69
N PRO A 416 9.21 20.11 11.88
CA PRO A 416 9.34 20.84 13.14
C PRO A 416 10.76 21.37 13.26
N SER A 417 10.90 22.52 13.92
CA SER A 417 12.22 23.03 14.26
C SER A 417 13.01 21.98 15.07
N PRO A 418 14.35 21.99 15.00
CA PRO A 418 15.22 21.10 15.79
C PRO A 418 14.88 20.98 17.28
N ASP A 419 14.32 22.04 17.87
CA ASP A 419 13.95 22.14 19.28
C ASP A 419 12.52 21.62 19.56
N GLU A 420 11.64 21.63 18.55
CA GLU A 420 10.30 21.02 18.63
C GLU A 420 10.36 19.49 18.52
N LEU A 421 11.27 18.96 17.68
CA LEU A 421 11.48 17.52 17.52
C LEU A 421 11.90 16.85 18.85
N GLU A 422 12.67 17.56 19.67
CA GLU A 422 13.11 17.09 20.99
C GLU A 422 11.99 17.07 22.03
N ARG A 423 11.08 18.06 22.00
CA ARG A 423 9.97 18.13 22.96
C ARG A 423 8.83 17.17 22.63
N THR A 424 8.81 16.60 21.43
CA THR A 424 7.66 15.87 20.88
C THR A 424 8.00 14.49 20.31
N THR A 425 9.22 13.95 20.53
CA THR A 425 9.58 12.61 20.05
C THR A 425 8.58 11.58 20.60
N PRO A 426 7.77 10.95 19.74
CA PRO A 426 6.73 10.05 20.20
C PRO A 426 7.34 8.79 20.79
N VAL A 427 6.72 8.29 21.84
CA VAL A 427 7.07 7.03 22.48
C VAL A 427 6.00 6.00 22.13
N TRP A 428 6.42 4.90 21.51
CA TRP A 428 5.54 3.81 21.12
C TRP A 428 5.86 2.55 21.91
N ARG A 429 4.86 1.68 22.05
CA ARG A 429 5.02 0.44 22.81
C ARG A 429 5.52 -0.66 21.88
N MET A 430 6.65 -1.27 22.19
CA MET A 430 7.11 -2.47 21.51
C MET A 430 6.19 -3.65 21.85
N LYS A 431 5.86 -4.46 20.84
CA LYS A 431 5.08 -5.69 20.96
C LYS A 431 5.97 -6.92 20.79
N ASN A 432 6.85 -6.90 19.80
CA ASN A 432 7.88 -7.92 19.59
C ASN A 432 9.09 -7.37 18.83
N LEU A 433 10.23 -8.05 18.98
CA LEU A 433 11.51 -7.71 18.37
C LEU A 433 12.22 -8.98 17.87
N SER A 434 12.97 -8.84 16.79
CA SER A 434 13.92 -9.81 16.25
C SER A 434 15.11 -9.07 15.65
N ALA A 435 16.19 -9.78 15.31
CA ALA A 435 17.34 -9.16 14.65
C ALA A 435 17.00 -8.45 13.32
N GLY A 436 15.97 -8.92 12.60
CA GLY A 436 15.55 -8.34 11.32
C GLY A 436 14.42 -7.32 11.38
N GLY A 437 13.84 -7.04 12.56
CA GLY A 437 12.64 -6.20 12.62
C GLY A 437 11.92 -6.22 13.96
N CYS A 438 11.05 -5.22 14.16
CA CYS A 438 10.18 -5.11 15.33
C CYS A 438 8.74 -4.79 14.94
N CYS A 439 7.84 -4.97 15.90
CA CYS A 439 6.46 -4.51 15.83
C CYS A 439 6.22 -3.52 16.96
N LEU A 440 5.79 -2.32 16.60
CA LEU A 440 5.42 -1.25 17.52
C LEU A 440 3.91 -1.03 17.47
N LEU A 441 3.33 -0.71 18.62
CA LEU A 441 1.97 -0.24 18.78
C LEU A 441 2.03 1.27 19.03
N TRP A 442 1.44 2.03 18.12
CA TRP A 442 1.21 3.46 18.32
C TRP A 442 0.29 3.66 19.52
N GLY A 443 0.68 4.56 20.42
CA GLY A 443 -0.03 4.83 21.67
C GLY A 443 -0.93 6.06 21.59
N HIS A 444 -0.34 7.25 21.53
CA HIS A 444 -1.04 8.54 21.49
C HIS A 444 -0.16 9.62 20.86
N GLY A 445 -0.76 10.76 20.52
CA GLY A 445 -0.07 11.93 19.98
C GLY A 445 -0.03 11.95 18.45
N PRO A 446 0.02 13.14 17.82
CA PRO A 446 0.01 13.24 16.36
C PRO A 446 1.19 12.45 15.79
N SER A 447 0.88 11.51 14.90
CA SER A 447 1.89 10.81 14.13
C SER A 447 1.46 10.79 12.68
N GLN A 448 2.41 11.09 11.80
CA GLN A 448 2.23 10.96 10.36
C GLN A 448 3.10 9.79 9.92
N VAL A 449 2.54 8.58 9.96
CA VAL A 449 3.23 7.36 9.50
C VAL A 449 2.74 6.94 8.14
N LEU A 450 3.69 6.51 7.30
CA LEU A 450 3.46 5.97 5.97
C LEU A 450 4.20 4.64 5.83
N VAL A 451 3.63 3.71 5.06
CA VAL A 451 4.36 2.52 4.64
C VAL A 451 5.47 2.93 3.67
N GLY A 452 6.69 2.45 3.91
CA GLY A 452 7.90 2.85 3.18
C GLY A 452 8.65 4.03 3.81
N GLU A 453 8.14 4.62 4.88
CA GLU A 453 8.80 5.70 5.62
C GLU A 453 10.03 5.18 6.37
N LEU A 454 11.09 5.99 6.39
CA LEU A 454 12.27 5.72 7.18
C LEU A 454 12.00 6.05 8.65
N VAL A 455 12.44 5.20 9.56
CA VAL A 455 12.27 5.40 11.00
C VAL A 455 13.54 5.08 11.75
N ALA A 456 13.77 5.79 12.86
CA ALA A 456 14.76 5.43 13.86
C ALA A 456 14.03 4.98 15.13
N VAL A 457 14.32 3.77 15.58
CA VAL A 457 13.76 3.19 16.80
C VAL A 457 14.84 3.19 17.87
N GLY A 458 14.57 3.94 18.93
CA GLY A 458 15.46 4.04 20.06
C GLY A 458 15.40 2.79 20.95
N HIS A 459 16.56 2.28 21.32
CA HIS A 459 16.70 1.22 22.29
C HIS A 459 17.56 1.71 23.46
N GLN A 460 16.98 1.69 24.66
CA GLN A 460 17.69 1.97 25.90
C GLN A 460 17.93 0.67 26.65
N SER A 461 19.18 0.25 26.74
CA SER A 461 19.56 -0.80 27.68
C SER A 461 19.84 -0.16 29.05
N PRO A 462 19.47 -0.79 30.18
CA PRO A 462 19.78 -0.28 31.50
C PRO A 462 21.28 0.04 31.64
N GLY A 463 21.62 1.27 32.05
CA GLY A 463 23.01 1.72 32.22
C GLY A 463 23.75 2.12 30.94
N CYS A 464 23.09 2.10 29.78
CA CYS A 464 23.69 2.50 28.49
C CYS A 464 22.99 3.75 27.91
N ALA A 465 23.75 4.52 27.14
CA ALA A 465 23.19 5.59 26.33
C ALA A 465 22.19 5.05 25.30
N LEU A 466 21.17 5.86 24.99
CA LEU A 466 20.18 5.58 23.95
C LEU A 466 20.86 5.31 22.60
N ARG A 467 20.55 4.16 21.98
CA ARG A 467 21.02 3.82 20.62
C ARG A 467 19.87 3.82 19.64
N TRP A 468 20.11 4.34 18.44
CA TRP A 468 19.14 4.39 17.37
C TRP A 468 19.35 3.25 16.38
N ASN A 469 18.31 2.45 16.15
CA ASN A 469 18.27 1.49 15.05
C ASN A 469 17.46 2.10 13.91
N VAL A 470 18.08 2.25 12.73
CA VAL A 470 17.38 2.74 11.54
C VAL A 470 16.66 1.58 10.87
N GLY A 471 15.42 1.81 10.47
CA GLY A 471 14.54 0.84 9.84
C GLY A 471 13.53 1.49 8.90
N VAL A 472 12.66 0.67 8.34
CA VAL A 472 11.61 1.08 7.38
C VAL A 472 10.29 0.49 7.80
N ILE A 473 9.23 1.30 7.76
CA ILE A 473 7.86 0.82 7.98
C ILE A 473 7.46 -0.08 6.81
N ARG A 474 7.24 -1.37 7.08
CA ARG A 474 6.86 -2.38 6.08
C ARG A 474 5.38 -2.66 6.02
N TRP A 475 4.66 -2.51 7.11
CA TRP A 475 3.21 -2.63 7.13
C TRP A 475 2.59 -1.84 8.26
N MET A 476 1.32 -1.50 8.08
CA MET A 476 0.48 -0.89 9.10
C MET A 476 -0.84 -1.64 9.21
N LEU A 477 -1.38 -1.75 10.42
CA LEU A 477 -2.68 -2.37 10.69
C LEU A 477 -3.35 -1.67 11.87
N ALA A 478 -4.46 -1.00 11.61
CA ALA A 478 -5.30 -0.38 12.63
C ALA A 478 -5.87 -1.45 13.57
N GLN A 479 -5.79 -1.19 14.87
CA GLN A 479 -6.31 -1.99 15.96
C GLN A 479 -7.35 -1.15 16.72
N GLY A 480 -8.62 -1.29 16.35
CA GLY A 480 -9.70 -0.51 16.98
C GLY A 480 -9.56 1.00 16.73
N PRO A 481 -10.15 1.83 17.60
CA PRO A 481 -10.28 3.25 17.31
C PRO A 481 -9.01 4.08 17.51
N ASP A 482 -8.06 3.65 18.34
CA ASP A 482 -6.85 4.44 18.62
C ASP A 482 -5.59 3.58 18.60
N GLY A 483 -5.66 2.35 18.09
CA GLY A 483 -4.48 1.49 17.94
C GLY A 483 -4.00 1.46 16.50
N LEU A 484 -2.69 1.56 16.30
CA LEU A 484 -2.06 1.26 15.02
C LEU A 484 -0.84 0.36 15.27
N GLU A 485 -0.90 -0.87 14.78
CA GLU A 485 0.25 -1.76 14.75
C GLU A 485 1.10 -1.47 13.52
N ILE A 486 2.40 -1.32 13.75
CA ILE A 486 3.37 -0.94 12.73
C ILE A 486 4.47 -2.00 12.74
N GLY A 487 4.70 -2.62 11.61
CA GLY A 487 5.82 -3.52 11.40
C GLY A 487 7.00 -2.80 10.79
N ILE A 488 8.14 -2.83 11.46
CA ILE A 488 9.37 -2.19 11.01
C ILE A 488 10.40 -3.26 10.66
N GLN A 489 10.99 -3.17 9.48
CA GLN A 489 12.21 -3.88 9.16
C GLN A 489 13.40 -3.05 9.63
N LEU A 490 14.27 -3.60 10.45
CA LEU A 490 15.49 -2.92 10.87
C LEU A 490 16.54 -3.07 9.77
N LEU A 491 17.13 -1.94 9.35
CA LEU A 491 18.17 -1.88 8.32
C LEU A 491 19.57 -1.87 8.92
N SER A 492 19.79 -1.08 9.98
CA SER A 492 21.09 -0.99 10.63
C SER A 492 20.99 -0.51 12.09
N PRO A 493 21.67 -1.17 13.04
CA PRO A 493 21.73 -0.75 14.43
C PRO A 493 22.75 0.37 14.72
N GLY A 494 23.51 0.80 13.71
CA GLY A 494 24.63 1.74 13.86
C GLY A 494 24.72 2.74 12.72
N ALA A 495 23.59 3.16 12.17
CA ALA A 495 23.56 4.15 11.11
C ALA A 495 24.19 5.47 11.57
N GLN A 496 24.94 6.11 10.68
CA GLN A 496 25.61 7.37 10.93
C GLN A 496 25.04 8.46 10.03
N ALA A 497 24.86 9.65 10.58
CA ALA A 497 24.56 10.82 9.77
C ALA A 497 25.79 11.19 8.92
N GLY A 498 25.56 11.44 7.64
CA GLY A 498 26.57 11.90 6.71
C GLY A 498 26.04 12.96 5.76
N ALA A 499 26.92 13.45 4.91
CA ALA A 499 26.61 14.39 3.85
C ALA A 499 27.27 13.94 2.53
N LEU A 500 26.62 14.24 1.41
CA LEU A 500 27.12 13.95 0.08
C LEU A 500 27.42 15.24 -0.66
N ARG A 501 28.55 15.24 -1.37
CA ARG A 501 28.97 16.31 -2.27
C ARG A 501 29.27 15.70 -3.64
N VAL A 502 28.69 16.27 -4.71
CA VAL A 502 28.99 15.83 -6.08
C VAL A 502 30.44 16.18 -6.41
N THR A 503 31.16 15.21 -6.98
CA THR A 503 32.59 15.35 -7.28
C THR A 503 32.77 16.00 -8.66
N ALA A 504 32.38 17.27 -8.82
CA ALA A 504 32.60 18.05 -10.04
C ALA A 504 33.48 19.30 -9.78
N HIS A 505 34.14 19.78 -10.85
CA HIS A 505 35.22 20.79 -10.91
C HIS A 505 35.35 21.79 -9.73
N PRO A 506 36.59 22.10 -9.28
CA PRO A 506 36.93 22.72 -7.99
C PRO A 506 36.53 24.21 -7.80
N ARG A 507 35.61 24.75 -8.60
CA ARG A 507 35.28 26.19 -8.59
C ARG A 507 33.85 26.55 -8.17
N THR A 508 33.01 25.58 -7.83
CA THR A 508 31.66 25.85 -7.28
C THR A 508 31.37 24.93 -6.10
N ALA A 509 31.26 25.51 -4.90
CA ALA A 509 30.80 24.80 -3.71
C ALA A 509 29.37 24.34 -3.94
N GLN A 510 29.18 23.06 -4.24
CA GLN A 510 27.83 22.49 -4.37
C GLN A 510 27.21 22.26 -2.98
N PRO A 511 25.88 22.41 -2.85
CA PRO A 511 25.21 22.17 -1.57
C PRO A 511 25.38 20.72 -1.15
N HIS A 512 25.66 20.51 0.14
CA HIS A 512 25.72 19.19 0.72
C HIS A 512 24.31 18.58 0.78
N HIS A 513 24.15 17.35 0.29
CA HIS A 513 22.91 16.60 0.43
C HIS A 513 22.98 15.69 1.65
N ARG A 514 21.92 15.61 2.45
CA ARG A 514 21.88 14.73 3.62
C ARG A 514 21.90 13.27 3.19
N ALA A 515 22.68 12.47 3.90
CA ALA A 515 22.71 11.04 3.70
C ALA A 515 22.85 10.29 5.02
N LEU A 516 22.41 9.03 5.05
CA LEU A 516 22.70 8.12 6.15
C LEU A 516 23.63 7.03 5.64
N TYR A 517 24.77 6.89 6.31
CA TYR A 517 25.68 5.78 6.09
C TYR A 517 25.24 4.61 6.98
N LEU A 518 24.97 3.47 6.36
CA LEU A 518 24.59 2.24 7.05
C LEU A 518 25.80 1.28 6.98
N PRO A 519 26.48 1.01 8.11
CA PRO A 519 27.59 0.07 8.12
C PRO A 519 27.14 -1.35 7.74
N GLY A 520 28.05 -2.09 7.12
CA GLY A 520 27.83 -3.50 6.80
C GLY A 520 27.71 -4.37 8.05
N ILE A 521 26.91 -5.43 7.97
CA ILE A 521 26.68 -6.38 9.05
C ILE A 521 27.20 -7.75 8.61
N GLN A 522 28.45 -8.04 8.97
CA GLN A 522 29.17 -9.24 8.54
C GLN A 522 28.44 -10.56 8.90
N PRO A 523 27.87 -10.74 10.11
CA PRO A 523 27.18 -11.98 10.47
C PRO A 523 26.00 -12.36 9.55
N VAL A 524 25.38 -11.38 8.88
CA VAL A 524 24.26 -11.60 7.95
C VAL A 524 24.63 -11.29 6.49
N ARG A 525 25.93 -11.12 6.20
CA ARG A 525 26.47 -10.78 4.88
C ARG A 525 25.78 -9.57 4.22
N GLN A 526 25.42 -8.59 5.03
CA GLN A 526 24.84 -7.35 4.53
C GLN A 526 25.97 -6.34 4.24
N PRO A 527 26.15 -5.90 2.98
CA PRO A 527 27.16 -4.89 2.65
C PRO A 527 26.79 -3.52 3.23
N PRO A 528 27.76 -2.60 3.37
CA PRO A 528 27.46 -1.21 3.67
C PRO A 528 26.58 -0.59 2.59
N SER A 529 25.75 0.38 2.98
CA SER A 529 24.84 1.06 2.06
C SER A 529 24.61 2.51 2.47
N LEU A 530 24.02 3.27 1.56
CA LEU A 530 23.81 4.70 1.72
C LEU A 530 22.34 5.03 1.49
N ILE A 531 21.72 5.78 2.39
CA ILE A 531 20.35 6.29 2.22
C ILE A 531 20.39 7.77 1.87
N THR A 532 19.65 8.17 0.85
CA THR A 532 19.54 9.55 0.36
C THR A 532 18.08 9.94 0.14
N ALA A 533 17.86 11.22 -0.16
CA ALA A 533 16.59 11.65 -0.72
C ALA A 533 16.35 10.97 -2.08
N PRO A 534 15.10 10.61 -2.41
CA PRO A 534 14.76 9.92 -3.65
C PRO A 534 14.96 10.84 -4.85
N GLY A 535 15.34 10.26 -6.00
CA GLY A 535 15.50 11.00 -7.26
C GLY A 535 16.64 12.02 -7.32
N VAL A 536 17.49 12.12 -6.28
CA VAL A 536 18.63 13.04 -6.26
C VAL A 536 19.88 12.45 -6.92
N HIS A 537 20.07 11.13 -6.78
CA HIS A 537 21.25 10.42 -7.27
C HIS A 537 20.88 9.22 -8.13
N ALA A 538 21.76 8.86 -9.05
CA ALA A 538 21.66 7.70 -9.92
C ALA A 538 22.83 6.73 -9.72
N ILE A 539 22.67 5.50 -10.20
CA ILE A 539 23.79 4.54 -10.27
C ILE A 539 24.88 5.14 -11.18
N GLU A 540 26.14 4.84 -10.87
CA GLU A 540 27.36 5.42 -11.44
C GLU A 540 27.71 6.86 -10.98
N ASP A 541 26.86 7.52 -10.19
CA ASP A 541 27.22 8.81 -9.59
C ASP A 541 28.45 8.67 -8.70
N THR A 542 29.40 9.58 -8.88
CA THR A 542 30.61 9.67 -8.06
C THR A 542 30.53 10.82 -7.08
N LEU A 543 30.51 10.49 -5.79
CA LEU A 543 30.19 11.40 -4.69
C LEU A 543 31.32 11.38 -3.66
N THR A 544 31.48 12.48 -2.93
CA THR A 544 32.24 12.48 -1.67
C THR A 544 31.28 12.31 -0.52
N LEU A 545 31.41 11.20 0.21
CA LEU A 545 30.71 10.93 1.46
C LEU A 545 31.50 11.51 2.62
N VAL A 546 30.87 12.43 3.36
CA VAL A 546 31.40 13.04 4.58
C VAL A 546 30.67 12.44 5.76
N THR A 547 31.38 11.77 6.67
CA THR A 547 30.86 11.27 7.94
C THR A 547 31.66 11.85 9.10
N ALA A 548 31.26 11.55 10.34
CA ALA A 548 32.04 11.91 11.52
C ALA A 548 33.46 11.29 11.53
N THR A 549 33.67 10.19 10.81
CA THR A 549 34.95 9.46 10.79
C THR A 549 35.89 9.91 9.67
N GLY A 550 35.43 10.76 8.75
CA GLY A 550 36.24 11.29 7.65
C GLY A 550 35.47 11.49 6.35
N GLU A 551 36.19 11.87 5.29
CA GLU A 551 35.65 11.96 3.94
C GLU A 551 36.16 10.78 3.10
N ALA A 552 35.28 10.18 2.28
CA ALA A 552 35.63 9.14 1.34
C ALA A 552 34.96 9.41 0.00
N ARG A 553 35.71 9.21 -1.09
CA ARG A 553 35.14 9.24 -2.43
C ARG A 553 34.51 7.89 -2.73
N ILE A 554 33.29 7.89 -3.23
CA ILE A 554 32.47 6.70 -3.46
C ILE A 554 31.81 6.76 -4.83
N ARG A 555 31.56 5.60 -5.42
CA ARG A 555 30.73 5.44 -6.62
C ARG A 555 29.51 4.60 -6.30
N LEU A 556 28.32 5.07 -6.65
CA LEU A 556 27.08 4.31 -6.45
C LEU A 556 27.01 3.17 -7.47
N THR A 557 26.85 1.93 -7.02
CA THR A 557 26.94 0.73 -7.90
C THR A 557 25.63 -0.03 -8.04
N GLY A 558 24.67 0.20 -7.17
CA GLY A 558 23.36 -0.44 -7.27
C GLY A 558 22.30 0.24 -6.42
N LEU A 559 21.06 0.27 -6.91
CA LEU A 559 19.89 0.73 -6.15
C LEU A 559 19.24 -0.48 -5.48
N LEU A 560 19.29 -0.53 -4.14
CA LEU A 560 18.64 -1.58 -3.35
C LEU A 560 17.14 -1.35 -3.22
N GLU A 561 16.75 -0.12 -2.90
CA GLU A 561 15.35 0.24 -2.67
C GLU A 561 15.12 1.72 -2.98
N ASP A 562 13.98 2.02 -3.60
CA ASP A 562 13.44 3.36 -3.69
C ASP A 562 11.99 3.34 -3.19
N THR A 563 11.72 4.15 -2.18
CA THR A 563 10.38 4.27 -1.60
C THR A 563 9.61 5.51 -2.03
N GLY A 564 10.19 6.37 -2.88
CA GLY A 564 9.69 7.72 -3.11
C GLY A 564 9.78 8.62 -1.88
N LEU A 565 10.24 8.10 -0.73
CA LEU A 565 10.51 8.82 0.52
C LEU A 565 12.01 8.78 0.85
N PHE A 566 12.70 7.70 0.47
CA PHE A 566 14.15 7.60 0.45
C PHE A 566 14.60 6.67 -0.68
N ALA A 567 15.88 6.77 -1.06
CA ALA A 567 16.56 5.79 -1.91
C ALA A 567 17.75 5.21 -1.16
N GLN A 568 17.96 3.89 -1.28
CA GLN A 568 19.08 3.17 -0.65
C GLN A 568 19.98 2.56 -1.73
N PHE A 569 21.27 2.88 -1.66
CA PHE A 569 22.27 2.48 -2.65
C PHE A 569 23.37 1.60 -2.04
N LEU A 570 23.86 0.67 -2.84
CA LEU A 570 25.20 0.11 -2.72
C LEU A 570 26.20 1.09 -3.31
N PHE A 571 27.41 1.10 -2.76
CA PHE A 571 28.50 1.93 -3.25
C PHE A 571 29.83 1.22 -3.02
N ASP A 572 30.82 1.55 -3.84
CA ASP A 572 32.21 1.15 -3.65
C ASP A 572 33.07 2.38 -3.32
N PRO A 573 34.05 2.26 -2.40
CA PRO A 573 35.04 3.30 -2.21
C PRO A 573 35.90 3.41 -3.48
N GLU A 574 36.12 4.63 -3.94
CA GLU A 574 37.10 4.90 -4.99
C GLU A 574 38.46 5.00 -4.30
N GLU A 575 39.37 4.07 -4.59
CA GLU A 575 40.74 4.17 -4.10
C GLU A 575 41.30 5.52 -4.57
N THR A 576 41.60 6.40 -3.62
CA THR A 576 42.37 7.61 -3.91
C THR A 576 43.75 7.11 -4.30
N GLY A 577 44.02 7.03 -5.59
CA GLY A 577 45.37 6.88 -6.10
C GLY A 577 46.20 7.98 -5.46
N VAL A 578 47.03 7.61 -4.48
CA VAL A 578 48.12 8.45 -4.01
C VAL A 578 48.84 8.88 -5.29
N PRO A 579 49.03 10.19 -5.56
CA PRO A 579 49.90 10.58 -6.65
C PRO A 579 51.24 9.92 -6.37
N ARG A 580 51.62 8.92 -7.16
CA ARG A 580 52.98 8.40 -7.11
C ARG A 580 53.86 9.60 -7.40
N ASP A 581 54.51 10.11 -6.37
CA ASP A 581 55.54 11.10 -6.49
C ASP A 581 56.51 10.57 -7.56
N ARG A 582 56.59 11.28 -8.68
CA ARG A 582 57.61 11.03 -9.69
C ARG A 582 58.92 11.55 -9.12
N THR A 583 59.51 10.78 -8.22
CA THR A 583 60.93 10.87 -7.90
C THR A 583 61.60 9.67 -8.55
N GLY A 584 62.50 9.96 -9.49
CA GLY A 584 63.05 9.00 -10.45
C GLY A 584 64.04 7.97 -9.90
N SER A 585 64.44 7.09 -10.84
CA SER A 585 65.52 6.07 -10.82
C SER A 585 65.48 5.06 -9.67
N ASP A 586 65.44 3.74 -9.91
CA ASP A 586 66.31 3.01 -10.83
C ASP A 586 65.69 1.67 -11.26
N THR A 587 66.10 1.23 -12.45
CA THR A 587 66.14 -0.12 -12.99
C THR A 587 65.48 -1.27 -12.19
N ASP A 588 64.51 -1.93 -12.80
CA ASP A 588 64.46 -3.40 -12.65
C ASP A 588 64.11 -4.09 -13.96
N PHE A 589 65.05 -4.95 -14.34
CA PHE A 589 65.36 -5.41 -15.69
C PHE A 589 64.79 -6.82 -15.94
N GLU A 590 63.74 -7.23 -15.22
CA GLU A 590 63.34 -8.64 -15.09
C GLU A 590 62.07 -9.08 -15.83
N SER A 591 61.31 -8.20 -16.48
CA SER A 591 60.08 -8.63 -17.19
C SER A 591 60.24 -8.86 -18.70
N LEU A 592 61.48 -8.92 -19.21
CA LEU A 592 61.81 -9.17 -20.62
C LEU A 592 62.01 -10.66 -20.94
N TRP A 593 61.06 -11.51 -20.56
CA TRP A 593 60.98 -12.88 -21.11
C TRP A 593 59.53 -13.31 -21.37
N PRO A 594 59.02 -13.13 -22.59
CA PRO A 594 57.97 -13.99 -23.13
C PRO A 594 58.58 -15.12 -23.99
N ILE A 595 57.75 -16.13 -24.27
CA ILE A 595 57.89 -17.23 -25.26
C ILE A 595 58.14 -18.62 -24.63
N LEU A 596 57.06 -19.25 -24.16
CA LEU A 596 56.47 -20.49 -24.71
C LEU A 596 55.15 -20.83 -24.02
#